data_AF-A0A8T7KFX9-F1
#
_entry.id   AF-A0A8T7KFX9-F1
#
_cell.length_a   1.000
_cell.length_b   1.000
_cell.length_c   1.000
_cell.angle_alpha   90.00
_cell.angle_beta   90.00
_cell.angle_gamma   90.00
#
_symmetry.space_group_name_H-M   'P 1'
#
loop_
_entity.id
_entity.type
_entity.pdbx_description
1 polymer ?
#
loop_
_entity_poly.entity_id
_entity_poly.type
_entity_poly.pdbx_seq_one_letter_code
_entity_poly.pdbx_strand_id
1 'polypeptide(L)'
;MAQAFEQWSAVHLNQWHYVLGYMLTLVSHNWPIMLAAALSVWFGYQAYVRPTRLNVSWLLTALLLGLLYEYAKHIAEELHAAIDFLFGLEIAHWNRPLHVLVGPAMHTVLTLGWLGLLVQSLRLSIAGRPGPAPTA
;
A
#
# COMPACT_ATOMS: atom_id res chain seq x y z
N MET A 1 -26.01 26.86 10.48
CA MET A 1 -26.36 25.45 10.77
C MET A 1 -25.17 24.66 11.33
N ALA A 2 -23.99 24.66 10.69
CA ALA A 2 -22.82 23.91 11.18
C ALA A 2 -22.38 24.27 12.62
N GLN A 3 -22.25 25.55 12.95
CA GLN A 3 -21.87 26.00 14.30
C GLN A 3 -22.86 25.61 15.40
N ALA A 4 -24.17 25.60 15.09
CA ALA A 4 -25.20 25.23 16.07
C ALA A 4 -25.16 23.73 16.38
N PHE A 5 -24.91 22.90 15.36
CA PHE A 5 -24.71 21.46 15.55
C PHE A 5 -23.42 21.16 16.31
N GLU A 6 -22.31 21.82 15.98
CA GLU A 6 -21.01 21.64 16.61
C GLU A 6 -21.01 21.98 18.11
N GLN A 7 -21.70 23.07 18.49
CA GLN A 7 -21.90 23.44 19.90
C GLN A 7 -22.82 22.47 20.63
N TRP A 8 -23.93 22.07 20.00
CA TRP A 8 -24.86 21.10 20.57
C TRP A 8 -24.17 19.74 20.81
N SER A 9 -23.39 19.28 19.84
CA SER A 9 -22.72 17.98 19.88
C SER A 9 -21.51 17.97 20.83
N ALA A 10 -20.88 19.13 21.07
CA ALA A 10 -19.90 19.30 22.15
C ALA A 10 -20.50 18.94 23.51
N VAL A 11 -21.69 19.48 23.79
CA VAL A 11 -22.36 19.36 25.09
C VAL A 11 -22.99 17.97 25.27
N HIS A 12 -23.55 17.38 24.21
CA HIS A 12 -24.35 16.15 24.34
C HIS A 12 -23.61 14.86 23.94
N LEU A 13 -22.62 14.96 23.05
CA LEU A 13 -21.91 13.80 22.50
C LEU A 13 -20.40 13.81 22.82
N ASN A 14 -19.93 14.80 23.58
CA ASN A 14 -18.53 14.98 23.95
C ASN A 14 -17.58 14.89 22.74
N GLN A 15 -18.05 15.34 21.56
CA GLN A 15 -17.34 15.28 20.28
C GLN A 15 -16.94 13.88 19.76
N TRP A 16 -17.40 12.78 20.37
CA TRP A 16 -17.03 11.41 19.96
C TRP A 16 -17.39 11.07 18.52
N HIS A 17 -18.48 11.63 18.00
CA HIS A 17 -18.89 11.46 16.60
C HIS A 17 -17.87 12.04 15.60
N TYR A 18 -17.19 13.15 15.91
CA TYR A 18 -16.08 13.65 15.08
C TYR A 18 -14.87 12.72 15.15
N VAL A 19 -14.54 12.22 16.35
CA VAL A 19 -13.42 11.27 16.53
C VAL A 19 -13.69 9.98 15.74
N LEU A 20 -14.89 9.42 15.84
CA LEU A 20 -15.30 8.24 15.09
C LEU A 20 -15.32 8.50 13.59
N GLY A 21 -15.86 9.64 13.16
CA GLY A 21 -15.84 10.04 11.75
C GLY A 21 -14.42 10.14 11.22
N TYR A 22 -13.52 10.79 11.96
CA TYR A 22 -12.11 10.92 11.59
C TYR A 22 -11.40 9.57 11.54
N MET A 23 -11.62 8.69 12.52
CA MET A 23 -11.05 7.33 12.53
C MET A 23 -11.55 6.51 11.34
N LEU A 24 -12.84 6.59 11.02
CA LEU A 24 -13.41 5.90 9.86
C LEU A 24 -12.77 6.40 8.56
N THR A 25 -12.61 7.71 8.40
CA THR A 25 -11.94 8.31 7.24
C THR A 25 -10.47 7.94 7.18
N LEU A 26 -9.76 7.97 8.31
CA LEU A 26 -8.34 7.63 8.39
C LEU A 26 -8.10 6.19 7.95
N VAL A 27 -8.90 5.24 8.47
CA VAL A 27 -8.80 3.83 8.12
C VAL A 27 -9.23 3.60 6.68
N SER A 28 -10.36 4.15 6.23
CA SER A 28 -10.84 3.93 4.86
C SER A 28 -9.89 4.48 3.80
N HIS A 29 -9.20 5.58 4.12
CA HIS A 29 -8.26 6.20 3.20
C HIS A 29 -6.87 5.52 3.20
N ASN A 30 -6.47 4.90 4.31
CA ASN A 30 -5.11 4.34 4.50
C ASN A 30 -5.09 2.82 4.72
N TRP A 31 -6.20 2.10 4.56
CA TRP A 31 -6.24 0.67 4.82
C TRP A 31 -5.18 -0.15 4.05
N PRO A 32 -4.76 0.18 2.79
CA PRO A 32 -3.77 -0.64 2.10
C PRO A 32 -2.39 -0.55 2.77
N ILE A 33 -1.97 0.64 3.20
CA ILE A 33 -0.69 0.80 3.92
C ILE A 33 -0.75 0.21 5.32
N MET A 34 -1.88 0.32 6.02
CA MET A 34 -2.08 -0.33 7.32
C MET A 34 -1.98 -1.86 7.17
N LEU A 35 -2.59 -2.43 6.14
CA LEU A 35 -2.50 -3.85 5.82
C LEU A 35 -1.06 -4.25 5.48
N ALA A 36 -0.39 -3.49 4.60
CA ALA A 36 1.00 -3.74 4.24
C ALA A 36 1.91 -3.72 5.47
N ALA A 37 1.79 -2.73 6.34
CA ALA A 37 2.56 -2.62 7.58
C ALA A 37 2.31 -3.80 8.52
N ALA A 38 1.04 -4.15 8.77
CA ALA A 38 0.69 -5.28 9.63
C ALA A 38 1.25 -6.61 9.09
N LEU A 39 1.12 -6.84 7.77
CA LEU A 39 1.67 -8.03 7.11
C LEU A 39 3.20 -8.04 7.12
N SER A 40 3.87 -6.90 6.92
CA SER A 40 5.32 -6.79 6.98
C SER A 40 5.85 -7.08 8.38
N VAL A 41 5.18 -6.60 9.44
CA VAL A 41 5.55 -6.95 10.82
C VAL A 41 5.35 -8.44 11.06
N TRP A 42 4.20 -8.99 10.66
CA TRP A 42 3.90 -10.40 10.85
C TRP A 42 4.88 -11.32 10.11
N PHE A 43 5.05 -11.14 8.81
CA PHE A 43 5.95 -11.96 8.00
C PHE A 43 7.43 -11.64 8.25
N GLY A 44 7.75 -10.43 8.71
CA GLY A 44 9.07 -10.07 9.20
C GLY A 44 9.44 -10.86 10.45
N TYR A 45 8.54 -10.91 11.43
CA TYR A 45 8.70 -11.76 12.61
C TYR A 45 8.81 -13.25 12.22
N GLN A 46 7.93 -13.74 11.34
CA GLN A 46 7.98 -15.14 10.91
C GLN A 46 9.24 -15.47 10.11
N ALA A 47 9.75 -14.56 9.28
CA ALA A 47 11.01 -14.73 8.55
C ALA A 47 12.21 -14.70 9.51
N TYR A 48 12.15 -13.90 10.58
CA TYR A 48 13.17 -13.88 11.62
C TYR A 48 13.22 -15.19 12.42
N VAL A 49 12.06 -15.68 12.88
CA VAL A 49 11.99 -16.93 13.67
C VAL A 49 12.19 -18.17 12.78
N ARG A 50 11.67 -18.16 11.55
CA ARG A 50 11.72 -19.28 10.60
C ARG A 50 12.00 -18.74 9.19
N PRO A 51 13.27 -18.65 8.76
CA PRO A 51 13.67 -18.05 7.49
C PRO A 51 13.37 -18.97 6.29
N THR A 52 12.09 -19.30 6.10
CA THR A 52 11.62 -20.10 4.96
C THR A 52 11.40 -19.21 3.74
N ARG A 53 11.56 -19.79 2.55
CA ARG A 53 11.26 -19.10 1.28
C ARG A 53 9.84 -18.54 1.26
N LEU A 54 8.88 -19.24 1.88
CA LEU A 54 7.50 -18.81 1.99
C LEU A 54 7.35 -17.51 2.79
N ASN A 55 7.95 -17.45 3.99
CA ASN A 55 7.85 -16.27 4.85
C ASN A 55 8.53 -15.05 4.23
N VAL A 56 9.70 -15.24 3.60
CA VAL A 56 10.40 -14.17 2.88
C VAL A 56 9.58 -13.71 1.68
N SER A 57 8.98 -14.63 0.90
CA SER A 57 8.13 -14.28 -0.24
C SER A 57 6.95 -13.41 0.20
N TRP A 58 6.24 -13.81 1.27
CA TRP A 58 5.13 -13.03 1.80
C TRP A 58 5.55 -11.66 2.38
N LEU A 59 6.71 -11.59 3.04
CA LEU A 59 7.28 -10.31 3.50
C LEU A 59 7.54 -9.37 2.32
N LEU A 60 8.15 -9.87 1.25
CA LEU A 60 8.41 -9.07 0.04
C LEU A 60 7.10 -8.66 -0.65
N THR A 61 6.10 -9.54 -0.70
CA THR A 61 4.75 -9.20 -1.20
C THR A 61 4.13 -8.05 -0.39
N ALA A 62 4.22 -8.10 0.94
CA ALA A 62 3.69 -7.07 1.83
C ALA A 62 4.42 -5.72 1.67
N LEU A 63 5.76 -5.74 1.61
CA LEU A 63 6.56 -4.54 1.39
C LEU A 63 6.26 -3.91 0.02
N LEU A 64 6.11 -4.73 -1.03
CA LEU A 64 5.80 -4.24 -2.37
C LEU A 64 4.38 -3.68 -2.47
N LEU A 65 3.41 -4.20 -1.71
CA LEU A 65 2.09 -3.59 -1.56
C LEU A 65 2.19 -2.19 -0.96
N GLY A 66 2.96 -2.05 0.12
CA GLY A 66 3.19 -0.76 0.77
C GLY A 66 3.85 0.24 -0.18
N LEU A 67 4.90 -0.19 -0.89
CA LEU A 67 5.57 0.65 -1.89
C LEU A 67 4.64 1.04 -3.04
N LEU A 68 3.84 0.11 -3.58
CA LEU A 68 2.87 0.40 -4.64
C LEU A 68 1.85 1.45 -4.19
N TYR A 69 1.32 1.31 -2.98
CA TYR A 69 0.37 2.27 -2.41
C TYR A 69 1.00 3.65 -2.23
N GLU A 70 2.15 3.73 -1.54
CA GLU A 70 2.85 5.01 -1.32
C GLU A 70 3.28 5.66 -2.64
N TYR A 71 3.67 4.84 -3.61
CA TYR A 71 4.03 5.33 -4.94
C TYR A 71 2.85 5.99 -5.64
N ALA A 72 1.72 5.28 -5.69
CA ALA A 72 0.52 5.77 -6.35
C ALA A 72 -0.10 6.98 -5.64
N LYS A 73 0.04 7.06 -4.31
CA LYS A 73 -0.62 8.08 -3.50
C LYS A 73 0.19 9.36 -3.30
N HIS A 74 1.51 9.27 -3.14
CA HIS A 74 2.33 10.42 -2.77
C HIS A 74 3.50 10.62 -3.74
N ILE A 75 4.25 9.56 -4.07
CA ILE A 75 5.52 9.70 -4.78
C ILE A 75 5.33 10.12 -6.25
N ALA A 76 4.35 9.53 -6.96
CA ALA A 76 4.14 9.83 -8.37
C ALA A 76 3.79 11.31 -8.61
N GLU A 77 2.96 11.90 -7.75
CA GLU A 77 2.56 13.30 -7.83
C GLU A 77 3.76 14.23 -7.57
N GLU A 78 4.56 13.95 -6.54
CA GLU A 78 5.79 14.72 -6.27
C GLU A 78 6.79 14.62 -7.42
N LEU A 79 6.93 13.44 -8.03
CA LEU A 79 7.79 13.25 -9.20
C LEU A 79 7.27 14.03 -10.42
N HIS A 80 5.96 14.06 -10.66
CA HIS A 80 5.38 14.89 -11.72
C HIS A 80 5.65 16.37 -11.50
N ALA A 81 5.46 16.87 -10.28
CA ALA A 81 5.78 18.25 -9.92
C ALA A 81 7.27 18.58 -10.14
N ALA A 82 8.17 17.66 -9.75
CA ALA A 82 9.60 17.82 -9.97
C ALA A 82 9.95 17.82 -11.47
N ILE A 83 9.30 16.97 -12.28
CA ILE A 83 9.49 16.95 -13.74
C ILE A 83 9.02 18.26 -14.35
N ASP A 84 7.86 18.78 -13.95
CA ASP A 84 7.35 20.03 -14.49
C ASP A 84 8.25 21.22 -14.14
N PHE A 85 8.81 21.24 -12.93
CA PHE A 85 9.77 22.25 -12.51
C PHE A 85 11.09 22.18 -13.29
N LEU A 86 11.68 20.97 -13.43
CA LEU A 86 12.99 20.80 -14.03
C LEU A 86 12.96 20.83 -15.57
N PHE A 87 11.86 20.39 -16.18
CA PHE A 87 11.73 20.19 -17.63
C PHE A 87 10.66 21.09 -18.26
N GLY A 88 10.35 22.26 -17.68
CA GLY A 88 9.33 23.16 -18.21
C GLY A 88 9.74 24.02 -19.42
N LEU A 89 11.04 24.22 -19.67
CA LEU A 89 11.57 25.17 -20.66
C LEU A 89 12.37 24.49 -21.79
N GLU A 90 13.67 24.74 -21.91
CA GLU A 90 14.51 24.36 -23.05
C GLU A 90 14.56 22.84 -23.33
N ILE A 91 14.26 22.04 -22.31
CA ILE A 91 14.23 20.57 -22.36
C ILE A 91 12.81 19.97 -22.25
N ALA A 92 11.78 20.75 -22.57
CA ALA A 92 10.36 20.35 -22.43
C ALA A 92 9.94 19.12 -23.24
N HIS A 93 10.69 18.76 -24.28
CA HIS A 93 10.47 17.51 -25.02
C HIS A 93 10.67 16.26 -24.15
N TRP A 94 11.44 16.35 -23.06
CA TRP A 94 11.59 15.27 -22.08
C TRP A 94 10.48 15.20 -21.03
N ASN A 95 9.68 16.26 -20.87
CA ASN A 95 8.65 16.32 -19.83
C ASN A 95 7.63 15.16 -20.00
N ARG A 96 6.98 15.08 -21.17
CA ARG A 96 5.98 14.05 -21.45
C ARG A 96 6.49 12.60 -21.30
N PRO A 97 7.64 12.19 -21.86
CA PRO A 97 8.12 10.82 -21.68
C PRO A 97 8.47 10.51 -20.22
N LEU A 98 8.99 11.48 -19.46
CA LEU A 98 9.26 11.29 -18.02
C LEU A 98 7.96 11.16 -17.22
N HIS A 99 6.92 11.93 -17.55
CA HIS A 99 5.58 11.78 -16.95
C HIS A 99 4.99 10.39 -17.19
N VAL A 100 5.14 9.86 -18.41
CA VAL A 100 4.72 8.49 -18.74
C VAL A 100 5.53 7.46 -17.94
N LEU A 101 6.84 7.70 -17.78
CA LEU A 101 7.73 6.81 -17.05
C LEU A 101 7.37 6.71 -15.56
N VAL A 102 7.24 7.85 -14.88
CA VAL A 102 6.97 7.89 -13.42
C VAL A 102 5.48 7.76 -13.09
N GLY A 103 4.59 7.98 -14.05
CA GLY A 103 3.17 7.73 -13.86
C GLY A 103 2.80 6.29 -14.24
N PRO A 104 2.17 6.09 -15.40
CA PRO A 104 1.59 4.81 -15.77
C PRO A 104 2.61 3.67 -15.91
N ALA A 105 3.83 3.93 -16.39
CA ALA A 105 4.80 2.85 -16.60
C ALA A 105 5.30 2.27 -15.27
N MET A 106 5.77 3.11 -14.34
CA MET A 106 6.24 2.64 -13.04
C MET A 106 5.10 2.02 -12.22
N HIS A 107 3.91 2.62 -12.24
CA HIS A 107 2.74 2.03 -11.58
C HIS A 107 2.43 0.62 -12.13
N THR A 108 2.52 0.44 -13.45
CA THR A 108 2.32 -0.87 -14.09
C THR A 108 3.39 -1.88 -13.66
N VAL A 109 4.67 -1.48 -13.65
CA VAL A 109 5.77 -2.35 -13.22
C VAL A 109 5.61 -2.78 -11.77
N LEU A 110 5.29 -1.85 -10.86
CA LEU A 110 5.05 -2.15 -9.45
C LEU A 110 3.83 -3.07 -9.27
N THR A 111 2.75 -2.82 -10.00
CA THR A 111 1.53 -3.65 -9.96
C THR A 111 1.82 -5.08 -10.43
N LEU A 112 2.50 -5.23 -11.58
CA LEU A 112 2.87 -6.54 -12.12
C LEU A 112 3.85 -7.28 -11.21
N GLY A 113 4.83 -6.57 -10.64
CA GLY A 113 5.75 -7.13 -9.66
C GLY A 113 5.03 -7.63 -8.40
N TRP A 114 4.08 -6.84 -7.90
CA TRP A 114 3.26 -7.21 -6.75
C TRP A 114 2.40 -8.44 -7.03
N LEU A 115 1.71 -8.48 -8.17
CA LEU A 115 0.92 -9.64 -8.60
C LEU A 115 1.81 -10.88 -8.77
N GLY A 116 2.99 -10.73 -9.37
CA GLY A 116 3.94 -11.82 -9.55
C GLY A 116 4.39 -12.43 -8.22
N LEU A 117 4.77 -11.59 -7.25
CA LEU A 117 5.13 -12.03 -5.91
C LEU A 117 3.93 -12.62 -5.16
N LEU A 118 2.73 -12.06 -5.30
CA LEU A 118 1.52 -12.60 -4.69
C LEU A 118 1.23 -14.01 -5.19
N VAL A 119 1.26 -14.21 -6.52
CA VAL A 119 1.08 -15.54 -7.13
C VAL A 119 2.15 -16.51 -6.63
N GLN A 120 3.41 -16.08 -6.57
CA GLN A 120 4.50 -16.92 -6.06
C GLN A 120 4.28 -17.30 -4.58
N SER A 121 3.91 -16.35 -3.74
CA SER A 121 3.61 -16.57 -2.32
C SER A 121 2.44 -17.53 -2.12
N LEU A 122 1.39 -17.42 -2.93
CA LEU A 122 0.26 -18.35 -2.95
C LEU A 122 0.70 -19.76 -3.39
N ARG A 123 1.49 -19.88 -4.46
CA ARG A 123 2.02 -21.17 -4.93
C ARG A 123 2.84 -21.87 -3.86
N LEU A 124 3.73 -21.15 -3.17
CA LEU A 124 4.53 -21.70 -2.07
C LEU A 124 3.65 -22.13 -0.88
N SER A 125 2.58 -21.36 -0.60
CA SER A 125 1.63 -21.69 0.47
C SER A 125 0.87 -23.00 0.19
N ILE A 126 0.55 -23.26 -1.08
CA ILE A 126 -0.12 -24.50 -1.51
C ILE A 126 0.87 -25.67 -1.50
N ALA A 127 2.07 -25.48 -2.05
CA ALA A 127 3.09 -26.53 -2.14
C ALA A 127 3.60 -26.99 -0.76
N GLY A 128 3.54 -26.12 0.25
CA GLY A 128 3.90 -26.46 1.63
C GLY A 128 2.82 -27.21 2.42
N ARG A 129 1.64 -27.48 1.85
CA ARG A 129 0.59 -28.25 2.54
C ARG A 129 0.96 -29.74 2.55
N PRO A 130 0.99 -30.40 3.72
CA PRO A 130 1.16 -31.86 3.75
C PRO A 130 -0.01 -32.52 3.00
N GLY A 131 0.31 -33.50 2.15
CA GLY A 131 -0.69 -34.27 1.42
C GLY A 131 -1.60 -35.07 2.38
N PRO A 132 -2.75 -35.57 1.90
CA PRO A 132 -3.59 -36.46 2.70
C PRO A 132 -2.75 -37.65 3.20
N ALA A 133 -2.87 -37.96 4.49
CA ALA A 133 -2.20 -39.13 5.06
C ALA A 133 -2.62 -40.38 4.26
N PRO A 134 -1.69 -41.29 3.91
CA PRO A 134 -2.05 -42.53 3.25
C PRO A 134 -3.08 -43.25 4.13
N THR A 135 -4.25 -43.52 3.57
CA THR A 135 -5.25 -44.38 4.20
C THR A 135 -4.64 -45.77 4.36
N ALA A 136 -4.48 -46.20 5.61
CA ALA A 136 -3.99 -47.52 5.97
C ALA A 136 -4.94 -48.64 5.52
#